data_AF-A0A484Z645-F1
#
_entry.id   AF-A0A484Z645-F1
#
_cell.length_a   1.000
_cell.length_b   1.000
_cell.length_c   1.000
_cell.angle_alpha   90.00
_cell.angle_beta   90.00
_cell.angle_gamma   90.00
#
_symmetry.space_group_name_H-M   'P 1'
#
loop_
_entity.id
_entity.type
_entity.pdbx_description
1 polymer ?
#
loop_
_entity_poly.entity_id
_entity_poly.type
_entity_poly.pdbx_seq_one_letter_code
_entity_poly.pdbx_strand_id
1 'polypeptide(L)'
;MDVAIICASGPSLTIADCAAACRSGLPVIAVNSSWRAAPDCTHIYAGDLRWWDMNIPALPDGPERWTCNRRAHNRHGLNLFPTDTTGTFNSGQRAILFAHWLGAKRIILLGFDCSITNGSHWHGDHACLDNPTAANVKRWHSEFARVAQLLRGKVNITNSSRQTALTCFRRQSLDEALREATC
;
A
#
# COMPACT_ATOMS: atom_id res chain seq x y z
N MET A 1 1.89 10.97 -12.42
CA MET A 1 1.22 11.12 -11.11
C MET A 1 2.13 11.91 -10.18
N ASP A 2 1.72 13.07 -9.66
CA ASP A 2 2.59 13.87 -8.76
C ASP A 2 2.42 13.50 -7.28
N VAL A 3 1.18 13.26 -6.85
CA VAL A 3 0.85 12.78 -5.50
C VAL A 3 0.15 11.42 -5.60
N ALA A 4 0.42 10.53 -4.64
CA ALA A 4 -0.34 9.31 -4.43
C ALA A 4 -0.72 9.09 -2.98
N ILE A 5 -1.86 8.47 -2.77
CA ILE A 5 -2.30 7.94 -1.47
C ILE A 5 -2.24 6.42 -1.56
N ILE A 6 -1.64 5.76 -0.56
CA ILE A 6 -1.55 4.30 -0.51
C ILE A 6 -2.31 3.79 0.70
N CYS A 7 -3.29 2.91 0.46
CA CYS A 7 -4.07 2.25 1.49
C CYS A 7 -3.57 0.81 1.67
N ALA A 8 -2.79 0.56 2.73
CA ALA A 8 -2.34 -0.77 3.15
C ALA A 8 -3.37 -1.44 4.06
N SER A 9 -3.06 -2.62 4.60
CA SER A 9 -4.06 -3.46 5.28
C SER A 9 -3.98 -3.43 6.81
N GLY A 10 -3.16 -2.56 7.41
CA GLY A 10 -3.02 -2.46 8.87
C GLY A 10 -4.35 -2.13 9.59
N PRO A 11 -4.55 -2.60 10.84
CA PRO A 11 -5.78 -2.37 11.61
C PRO A 11 -6.19 -0.90 11.79
N SER A 12 -5.23 0.04 11.69
CA SER A 12 -5.53 1.47 11.81
C SER A 12 -6.21 2.07 10.58
N LEU A 13 -6.31 1.34 9.46
CA LEU A 13 -7.06 1.78 8.29
C LEU A 13 -8.56 1.77 8.58
N THR A 14 -9.22 2.89 8.33
CA THR A 14 -10.69 2.99 8.46
C THR A 14 -11.36 3.25 7.11
N ILE A 15 -12.62 2.86 7.00
CA ILE A 15 -13.47 3.16 5.83
C ILE A 15 -13.57 4.68 5.62
N ALA A 16 -13.63 5.46 6.70
CA ALA A 16 -13.70 6.92 6.63
C ALA A 16 -12.43 7.53 6.01
N ASP A 17 -11.24 7.03 6.38
CA ASP A 17 -9.96 7.50 5.82
C ASP A 17 -9.86 7.16 4.32
N CYS A 18 -10.30 5.96 3.94
CA CYS A 18 -10.33 5.54 2.54
C CYS A 18 -11.30 6.38 1.71
N ALA A 19 -12.50 6.65 2.23
CA ALA A 19 -13.48 7.48 1.57
C ALA A 19 -12.99 8.93 1.44
N ALA A 20 -12.29 9.47 2.43
CA ALA A 20 -11.65 10.78 2.34
C ALA A 20 -10.53 10.81 1.28
N ALA A 21 -9.70 9.76 1.23
CA ALA A 21 -8.67 9.60 0.20
C ALA A 21 -9.28 9.59 -1.22
N CYS A 22 -10.32 8.77 -1.46
CA CYS A 22 -10.99 8.71 -2.76
C CYS A 22 -11.67 10.05 -3.14
N ARG A 23 -12.31 10.74 -2.18
CA ARG A 23 -12.94 12.05 -2.43
C ARG A 23 -11.95 13.18 -2.71
N SER A 24 -10.67 13.01 -2.40
CA SER A 24 -9.65 14.03 -2.67
C SER A 24 -9.38 14.25 -4.17
N GLY A 25 -9.78 13.31 -5.03
CA GLY A 25 -9.45 13.32 -6.46
C GLY A 25 -8.00 12.94 -6.77
N LEU A 26 -7.18 12.66 -5.75
CA LEU A 26 -5.80 12.20 -5.92
C LEU A 26 -5.78 10.69 -6.25
N PRO A 27 -4.77 10.20 -6.99
CA PRO A 27 -4.59 8.77 -7.22
C PRO A 27 -4.46 7.97 -5.92
N VAL A 28 -5.38 7.02 -5.73
CA VAL A 28 -5.40 6.07 -4.61
C VAL A 28 -4.93 4.70 -5.09
N ILE A 29 -3.92 4.14 -4.42
CA ILE A 29 -3.39 2.79 -4.60
C ILE A 29 -3.87 1.93 -3.42
N ALA A 30 -4.81 1.03 -3.69
CA ALA A 30 -5.22 0.04 -2.72
C ALA A 30 -4.27 -1.17 -2.76
N VAL A 31 -3.68 -1.52 -1.61
CA VAL A 31 -2.79 -2.67 -1.51
C VAL A 31 -3.58 -3.90 -1.10
N ASN A 32 -3.42 -4.99 -1.85
CA ASN A 32 -4.12 -6.25 -1.61
C ASN A 32 -5.63 -6.00 -1.38
N SER A 33 -6.22 -6.53 -0.32
CA SER A 33 -7.66 -6.48 -0.06
C SER A 33 -8.19 -5.10 0.36
N SER A 34 -7.33 -4.07 0.48
CA SER A 34 -7.76 -2.74 0.89
C SER A 34 -8.63 -2.02 -0.17
N TRP A 35 -8.79 -2.58 -1.37
CA TRP A 35 -9.78 -2.11 -2.35
C TRP A 35 -11.21 -2.22 -1.82
N ARG A 36 -11.46 -3.14 -0.87
CA ARG A 36 -12.77 -3.28 -0.21
C ARG A 36 -13.11 -2.06 0.65
N ALA A 37 -12.10 -1.39 1.21
CA ALA A 37 -12.27 -0.16 1.97
C ALA A 37 -12.23 1.10 1.07
N ALA A 38 -11.50 1.02 -0.05
CA ALA A 38 -11.38 2.07 -1.05
C ALA A 38 -11.88 1.57 -2.43
N PRO A 39 -13.20 1.36 -2.62
CA PRO A 39 -13.74 0.80 -3.87
C PRO A 39 -13.47 1.71 -5.06
N ASP A 40 -13.45 3.02 -4.85
CA ASP A 40 -13.16 4.05 -5.87
C ASP A 40 -11.65 4.31 -6.03
N CYS A 41 -10.78 3.35 -5.66
CA CYS A 41 -9.36 3.49 -5.88
C CYS A 41 -9.03 3.54 -7.38
N THR A 42 -7.92 4.18 -7.72
CA THR A 42 -7.45 4.25 -9.11
C THR A 42 -6.57 3.06 -9.50
N HIS A 43 -5.90 2.46 -8.51
CA HIS A 43 -4.99 1.34 -8.72
C HIS A 43 -5.17 0.30 -7.61
N ILE A 44 -5.06 -0.97 -7.99
CA ILE A 44 -4.91 -2.10 -7.06
C ILE A 44 -3.53 -2.69 -7.24
N TYR A 45 -2.75 -2.77 -6.17
CA TYR A 45 -1.41 -3.33 -6.17
C TYR A 45 -1.31 -4.55 -5.26
N ALA A 46 -0.78 -5.66 -5.78
CA ALA A 46 -0.38 -6.81 -4.96
C ALA A 46 0.85 -7.51 -5.55
N GLY A 47 1.81 -7.86 -4.69
CA GLY A 47 3.05 -8.53 -5.07
C GLY A 47 2.97 -10.06 -5.08
N ASP A 48 1.89 -10.63 -4.55
CA ASP A 48 1.79 -12.05 -4.27
C ASP A 48 0.83 -12.76 -5.22
N LEU A 49 1.28 -13.89 -5.78
CA LEU A 49 0.52 -14.65 -6.78
C LEU A 49 -0.78 -15.22 -6.20
N ARG A 50 -0.73 -15.71 -4.96
CA ARG A 50 -1.85 -16.43 -4.34
C ARG A 50 -3.03 -15.51 -4.03
N TRP A 51 -2.79 -14.27 -3.61
CA TRP A 51 -3.85 -13.29 -3.44
C TRP A 51 -4.51 -12.97 -4.78
N TRP A 52 -3.75 -12.81 -5.86
CA TRP A 52 -4.34 -12.63 -7.21
C TRP A 52 -5.21 -13.82 -7.59
N ASP A 53 -4.69 -15.05 -7.49
CA ASP A 53 -5.44 -16.27 -7.82
C ASP A 53 -6.78 -16.35 -7.07
N MET A 54 -6.85 -15.85 -5.83
CA MET A 54 -8.06 -15.87 -5.01
C MET A 54 -9.00 -14.69 -5.24
N ASN A 55 -8.50 -13.50 -5.58
CA ASN A 55 -9.30 -12.28 -5.54
C ASN A 55 -9.77 -11.80 -6.92
N ILE A 56 -9.14 -12.22 -8.03
CA ILE A 56 -9.50 -11.79 -9.39
C ILE A 56 -11.01 -11.79 -9.67
N PRO A 57 -11.78 -12.85 -9.32
CA PRO A 57 -13.22 -12.88 -9.59
C PRO A 57 -14.04 -11.83 -8.85
N ALA A 58 -13.52 -11.26 -7.76
CA ALA A 58 -14.24 -10.33 -6.89
C ALA A 58 -13.76 -8.87 -7.04
N LEU A 59 -12.74 -8.61 -7.85
CA LEU A 59 -12.20 -7.26 -8.00
C LEU A 59 -13.18 -6.36 -8.76
N PRO A 60 -13.28 -5.07 -8.37
CA PRO A 60 -14.09 -4.12 -9.11
C PRO A 60 -13.50 -3.85 -10.49
N ASP A 61 -14.37 -3.46 -11.42
CA ASP A 61 -13.97 -2.85 -12.68
C ASP A 61 -13.55 -1.39 -12.44
N GLY A 62 -12.68 -0.86 -13.31
CA GLY A 62 -12.20 0.52 -13.20
C GLY A 62 -10.71 0.65 -12.83
N PRO A 63 -10.25 0.21 -11.63
CA PRO A 63 -8.88 0.45 -11.23
C PRO A 63 -7.89 -0.37 -12.06
N GLU A 64 -6.74 0.25 -12.34
CA GLU A 64 -5.62 -0.48 -12.94
C GLU A 64 -5.06 -1.51 -11.96
N ARG A 65 -4.77 -2.72 -12.45
CA ARG A 65 -4.32 -3.84 -11.62
C ARG A 65 -2.84 -4.10 -11.87
N TRP A 66 -2.00 -3.88 -10.85
CA TRP A 66 -0.55 -3.89 -10.98
C TRP A 66 0.12 -4.90 -10.06
N THR A 67 1.12 -5.59 -10.58
CA THR A 67 1.93 -6.54 -9.81
C THR A 67 3.41 -6.45 -10.18
N CYS A 68 4.31 -6.83 -9.28
CA CYS A 68 5.70 -7.14 -9.62
C CYS A 68 5.91 -8.63 -9.93
N ASN A 69 4.88 -9.46 -9.80
CA ASN A 69 4.97 -10.91 -9.98
C ASN A 69 4.72 -11.28 -11.45
N ARG A 70 5.77 -11.70 -12.16
CA ARG A 70 5.68 -12.08 -13.59
C ARG A 70 4.67 -13.21 -13.85
N ARG A 71 4.52 -14.16 -12.92
CA ARG A 71 3.55 -15.24 -13.08
C ARG A 71 2.11 -14.73 -12.97
N ALA A 72 1.85 -13.83 -12.03
CA ALA A 72 0.52 -13.21 -11.89
C ALA A 72 0.18 -12.34 -13.11
N HIS A 73 1.15 -11.54 -13.58
CA HIS A 73 1.05 -10.77 -14.82
C HIS A 73 0.61 -11.65 -16.00
N ASN A 74 1.35 -12.72 -16.27
CA ASN A 74 1.06 -13.61 -17.40
C ASN A 74 -0.27 -14.37 -17.24
N ARG A 75 -0.59 -14.80 -16.02
CA ARG A 75 -1.78 -15.63 -15.75
C ARG A 75 -3.08 -14.85 -15.84
N HIS A 76 -3.08 -13.63 -15.32
CA HIS A 76 -4.30 -12.83 -15.10
C HIS A 76 -4.37 -11.58 -15.97
N GLY A 77 -3.41 -11.35 -16.88
CA GLY A 77 -3.37 -10.19 -17.76
C GLY A 77 -3.19 -8.86 -17.03
N LEU A 78 -2.48 -8.87 -15.89
CA LEU A 78 -2.28 -7.69 -15.04
C LEU A 78 -1.20 -6.77 -15.62
N ASN A 79 -1.15 -5.50 -15.25
CA ASN A 79 0.00 -4.67 -15.55
C ASN A 79 1.20 -5.09 -14.70
N LEU A 80 2.41 -5.01 -15.27
CA LEU A 80 3.63 -5.37 -14.57
C LEU A 80 4.46 -4.15 -14.20
N PHE A 81 4.75 -4.00 -12.92
CA PHE A 81 5.76 -3.10 -12.40
C PHE A 81 7.16 -3.76 -12.49
N PRO A 82 8.05 -3.30 -13.39
CA PRO A 82 9.38 -3.89 -13.54
C PRO A 82 10.30 -3.44 -12.39
N THR A 83 10.56 -4.34 -11.46
CA THR A 83 11.30 -4.03 -10.23
C THR A 83 12.04 -5.28 -9.74
N ASP A 84 13.12 -5.10 -8.99
CA ASP A 84 13.93 -6.21 -8.48
C ASP A 84 13.16 -7.01 -7.42
N THR A 85 12.85 -8.28 -7.70
CA THR A 85 12.15 -9.19 -6.80
C THR A 85 13.05 -10.27 -6.20
N THR A 86 14.38 -10.12 -6.29
CA THR A 86 15.34 -11.12 -5.77
C THR A 86 15.41 -11.11 -4.23
N GLY A 87 15.23 -9.95 -3.61
CA GLY A 87 15.15 -9.80 -2.15
C GLY A 87 13.76 -10.01 -1.57
N THR A 88 13.68 -10.11 -0.24
CA THR A 88 12.38 -10.10 0.45
C THR A 88 11.71 -8.74 0.35
N PHE A 89 10.39 -8.74 0.25
CA PHE A 89 9.58 -7.53 0.29
C PHE A 89 8.17 -7.86 0.80
N ASN A 90 7.44 -6.82 1.20
CA ASN A 90 6.00 -6.87 1.41
C ASN A 90 5.28 -5.97 0.39
N SER A 91 4.00 -6.24 0.11
CA SER A 91 3.23 -5.50 -0.90
C SER A 91 3.12 -4.01 -0.58
N GLY A 92 3.02 -3.61 0.69
CA GLY A 92 2.94 -2.21 1.10
C GLY A 92 4.22 -1.43 0.79
N GLN A 93 5.39 -1.97 1.18
CA GLN A 93 6.70 -1.42 0.82
C GLN A 93 6.84 -1.30 -0.70
N ARG A 94 6.41 -2.33 -1.44
CA ARG A 94 6.53 -2.34 -2.89
C ARG A 94 5.58 -1.32 -3.55
N ALA A 95 4.40 -1.10 -3.00
CA ALA A 95 3.48 -0.07 -3.45
C ALA A 95 4.10 1.34 -3.35
N ILE A 96 4.96 1.61 -2.36
CA ILE A 96 5.70 2.88 -2.26
C ILE A 96 6.67 3.04 -3.45
N LEU A 97 7.41 1.98 -3.79
CA LEU A 97 8.32 1.99 -4.95
C LEU A 97 7.56 2.09 -6.27
N PHE A 98 6.39 1.44 -6.35
CA PHE A 98 5.49 1.53 -7.49
C PHE A 98 4.95 2.95 -7.68
N ALA A 99 4.48 3.60 -6.61
CA ALA A 99 4.03 4.98 -6.66
C ALA A 99 5.14 5.93 -7.14
N HIS A 100 6.37 5.73 -6.65
CA HIS A 100 7.53 6.47 -7.13
C HIS A 100 7.81 6.23 -8.62
N TRP A 101 7.70 4.99 -9.09
CA TRP A 101 7.89 4.62 -10.51
C TRP A 101 6.83 5.25 -11.42
N LEU A 102 5.58 5.37 -10.95
CA LEU A 102 4.51 6.14 -11.60
C LEU A 102 4.73 7.67 -11.57
N GLY A 103 5.82 8.13 -10.95
CA GLY A 103 6.26 9.52 -10.94
C GLY A 103 5.98 10.29 -9.66
N ALA A 104 5.38 9.67 -8.63
CA ALA A 104 4.99 10.39 -7.43
C ALA A 104 6.19 11.05 -6.74
N LYS A 105 6.01 12.32 -6.40
CA LYS A 105 6.92 13.14 -5.60
C LYS A 105 6.43 13.31 -4.17
N ARG A 106 5.14 13.09 -3.93
CA ARG A 106 4.55 13.04 -2.58
C ARG A 106 3.73 11.75 -2.43
N ILE A 107 3.90 11.07 -1.30
CA ILE A 107 3.17 9.83 -0.98
C ILE A 107 2.57 9.96 0.42
N ILE A 108 1.26 9.73 0.53
CA ILE A 108 0.52 9.67 1.79
C ILE A 108 0.21 8.20 2.09
N LEU A 109 0.60 7.71 3.26
CA LEU A 109 0.43 6.31 3.67
C LEU A 109 -0.71 6.17 4.68
N LEU A 110 -1.62 5.23 4.44
CA LEU A 110 -2.73 4.86 5.32
C LEU A 110 -2.72 3.36 5.60
N GLY A 111 -2.93 2.93 6.85
CA GLY A 111 -2.89 1.51 7.23
C GLY A 111 -1.49 0.90 7.24
N PHE A 112 -0.44 1.71 7.34
CA PHE A 112 0.96 1.29 7.43
C PHE A 112 1.39 1.14 8.89
N ASP A 113 0.66 0.30 9.62
CA ASP A 113 0.82 0.10 11.06
C ASP A 113 2.15 -0.58 11.37
N CYS A 114 2.52 -1.57 10.55
CA CYS A 114 3.70 -2.40 10.74
C CYS A 114 3.83 -2.96 12.17
N SER A 115 2.69 -3.38 12.72
CA SER A 115 2.52 -4.03 14.02
C SER A 115 1.37 -5.02 13.94
N ILE A 116 1.36 -6.01 14.84
CA ILE A 116 0.23 -6.95 15.05
C ILE A 116 -0.44 -6.78 16.41
N THR A 117 -0.05 -5.76 17.19
CA THR A 117 -0.55 -5.56 18.57
C THR A 117 -2.06 -5.32 18.64
N ASN A 118 -2.65 -4.75 17.60
CA ASN A 118 -4.08 -4.41 17.53
C ASN A 118 -4.83 -5.23 16.46
N GLY A 119 -4.32 -6.42 16.14
CA GLY A 119 -4.81 -7.27 15.06
C GLY A 119 -3.83 -7.35 13.88
N SER A 120 -4.10 -8.27 12.96
CA SER A 120 -3.28 -8.50 11.76
C SER A 120 -3.62 -7.55 10.62
N HIS A 121 -4.93 -7.37 10.37
CA HIS A 121 -5.48 -6.53 9.31
C HIS A 121 -6.81 -5.90 9.71
N TRP A 122 -7.19 -4.80 9.06
CA TRP A 122 -8.52 -4.18 9.26
C TRP A 122 -9.69 -5.09 8.88
N HIS A 123 -9.46 -6.03 7.95
CA HIS A 123 -10.45 -7.02 7.50
C HIS A 123 -10.32 -8.38 8.20
N GLY A 124 -9.57 -8.47 9.30
CA GLY A 124 -9.28 -9.72 10.01
C GLY A 124 -8.29 -10.63 9.28
N ASP A 125 -8.09 -11.82 9.85
CA ASP A 125 -7.14 -12.81 9.34
C ASP A 125 -7.57 -13.40 8.00
N HIS A 126 -6.59 -13.70 7.16
CA HIS A 126 -6.80 -14.50 5.97
C HIS A 126 -7.02 -15.96 6.35
N ALA A 127 -8.05 -16.59 5.78
CA ALA A 127 -8.31 -18.03 5.96
C ALA A 127 -7.36 -18.90 5.13
N CYS A 128 -6.92 -18.42 3.96
CA CYS A 128 -6.15 -19.20 2.99
C CYS A 128 -4.84 -18.52 2.54
N LEU A 129 -4.47 -17.39 3.14
CA LEU A 129 -3.18 -16.71 2.90
C LEU A 129 -2.43 -16.62 4.22
N ASP A 130 -1.14 -16.31 4.14
CA ASP A 130 -0.33 -16.12 5.34
C ASP A 130 -0.77 -14.86 6.08
N ASN A 131 -0.80 -14.94 7.41
CA ASN A 131 -1.01 -13.81 8.30
C ASN A 131 0.34 -13.34 8.89
N PRO A 132 0.49 -12.05 9.22
CA PRO A 132 1.72 -11.51 9.78
C PRO A 132 2.10 -12.17 11.12
N THR A 133 3.37 -12.51 11.26
CA THR A 133 4.00 -12.90 12.53
C THR A 133 4.89 -11.79 13.07
N ALA A 134 5.33 -11.89 14.32
CA ALA A 134 6.31 -10.96 14.90
C ALA A 134 7.64 -10.93 14.12
N ALA A 135 8.06 -12.05 13.55
CA ALA A 135 9.25 -12.12 12.68
C ALA A 135 9.02 -11.35 11.37
N ASN A 136 7.82 -11.43 10.79
CA ASN A 136 7.46 -10.61 9.63
C ASN A 136 7.54 -9.12 9.98
N VAL A 137 6.92 -8.71 11.08
CA VAL A 137 6.94 -7.31 11.55
C VAL A 137 8.36 -6.80 11.73
N LYS A 138 9.22 -7.52 12.44
CA LYS A 138 10.63 -7.12 12.63
C LYS A 138 11.36 -6.92 11.30
N ARG A 139 11.15 -7.84 10.33
CA ARG A 139 11.74 -7.73 8.99
C ARG A 139 11.21 -6.51 8.24
N TRP A 140 9.90 -6.27 8.30
CA TRP A 140 9.25 -5.16 7.61
C TRP A 140 9.76 -3.80 8.07
N HIS A 141 10.06 -3.61 9.35
CA HIS A 141 10.69 -2.39 9.86
C HIS A 141 11.99 -2.07 9.12
N SER A 142 12.87 -3.06 8.95
CA SER A 142 14.13 -2.91 8.21
C SER A 142 13.90 -2.68 6.70
N GLU A 143 12.90 -3.34 6.12
CA GLU A 143 12.52 -3.17 4.71
C GLU A 143 12.00 -1.75 4.42
N PHE A 144 11.11 -1.21 5.26
CA PHE A 144 10.61 0.15 5.15
C PHE A 144 11.73 1.18 5.38
N ALA A 145 12.60 0.98 6.36
CA ALA A 145 13.75 1.85 6.58
C ALA A 145 14.68 1.92 5.35
N ARG A 146 14.89 0.78 4.66
CA ARG A 146 15.67 0.75 3.41
C ARG A 146 14.98 1.55 2.29
N VAL A 147 13.66 1.46 2.16
CA VAL A 147 12.90 2.26 1.18
C VAL A 147 12.96 3.74 1.50
N ALA A 148 12.79 4.12 2.77
CA ALA A 148 12.93 5.51 3.21
C ALA A 148 14.31 6.08 2.86
N GLN A 149 15.38 5.28 3.05
CA GLN A 149 16.74 5.68 2.66
C GLN A 149 16.91 5.80 1.14
N LEU A 150 16.37 4.86 0.37
CA LEU A 150 16.47 4.82 -1.10
C LEU A 150 15.79 6.03 -1.77
N LEU A 151 14.66 6.46 -1.20
CA LEU A 151 13.81 7.54 -1.72
C LEU A 151 14.08 8.90 -1.05
N ARG A 152 15.02 8.97 -0.10
CA ARG A 152 15.41 10.21 0.57
C ARG A 152 15.81 11.27 -0.45
N GLY A 153 15.20 12.45 -0.35
CA GLY A 153 15.42 13.58 -1.27
C GLY A 153 14.76 13.43 -2.65
N LYS A 154 14.13 12.29 -2.95
CA LYS A 154 13.43 12.04 -4.23
C LYS A 154 11.92 12.10 -4.10
N VAL A 155 11.39 11.67 -2.95
CA VAL A 155 9.96 11.60 -2.65
C VAL A 155 9.73 12.04 -1.20
N ASN A 156 8.73 12.88 -0.99
CA ASN A 156 8.23 13.22 0.34
C ASN A 156 7.19 12.18 0.77
N ILE A 157 7.52 11.36 1.76
CA ILE A 157 6.66 10.28 2.25
C ILE A 157 6.16 10.61 3.64
N THR A 158 4.83 10.70 3.76
CA THR A 158 4.13 11.01 5.00
C THR A 158 3.30 9.81 5.43
N ASN A 159 3.46 9.37 6.68
CA ASN A 159 2.62 8.32 7.27
C ASN A 159 1.47 8.93 8.08
N SER A 160 0.27 8.83 7.51
CA SER A 160 -0.99 9.31 8.08
C SER A 160 -1.84 8.19 8.69
N SER A 161 -1.26 7.01 8.88
CA SER A 161 -1.89 5.93 9.64
C SER A 161 -2.13 6.38 11.08
N ARG A 162 -3.32 6.09 11.62
CA ARG A 162 -3.71 6.49 12.99
C ARG A 162 -2.75 5.90 14.01
N GLN A 163 -2.31 4.67 13.77
CA GLN A 163 -1.27 4.01 14.54
C GLN A 163 -0.19 3.48 13.60
N THR A 164 1.07 3.60 14.00
CA THR A 164 2.18 2.99 13.27
C THR A 164 3.38 2.79 14.20
N ALA A 165 4.07 1.67 14.00
CA ALA A 165 5.37 1.40 14.60
C ALA A 165 6.53 1.86 13.69
N LEU A 166 6.25 2.34 12.47
CA LEU A 166 7.26 2.86 11.56
C LEU A 166 7.73 4.24 12.00
N THR A 167 9.04 4.39 12.20
CA THR A 167 9.68 5.65 12.60
C THR A 167 10.45 6.33 11.45
N CYS A 168 10.51 5.70 10.28
CA CYS A 168 11.32 6.15 9.15
C CYS A 168 10.62 7.16 8.21
N PHE A 169 9.35 7.49 8.48
CA PHE A 169 8.56 8.45 7.68
C PHE A 169 8.03 9.57 8.58
N ARG A 170 7.90 10.80 8.04
CA ARG A 170 7.26 11.92 8.74
C ARG A 170 5.82 11.54 9.06
N ARG A 171 5.34 11.82 10.28
CA ARG A 171 3.94 11.62 10.66
C ARG A 171 3.15 12.91 10.54
N GLN A 172 1.90 12.79 10.10
CA GLN A 172 0.97 13.91 9.94
C GLN A 172 -0.45 13.36 9.79
N SER A 173 -1.48 14.10 10.21
CA SER A 173 -2.86 13.65 9.99
C SER A 173 -3.20 13.58 8.50
N LEU A 174 -4.20 12.75 8.14
CA LEU A 174 -4.66 12.65 6.75
C LEU A 174 -5.14 14.02 6.24
N ASP A 175 -5.93 14.75 7.02
CA ASP A 175 -6.48 16.05 6.62
C ASP A 175 -5.38 17.08 6.32
N GLU A 176 -4.34 17.16 7.16
CA GLU A 176 -3.22 18.06 6.90
C GLU A 176 -2.42 17.63 5.67
N ALA A 177 -2.19 16.32 5.49
CA ALA A 177 -1.45 15.81 4.34
C ALA A 177 -2.20 16.04 3.02
N LEU A 178 -3.54 15.90 3.02
CA LEU A 178 -4.38 16.22 1.88
C LEU A 178 -4.31 17.72 1.54
N ARG A 179 -4.40 18.60 2.55
CA ARG A 179 -4.23 20.05 2.33
C ARG A 179 -2.88 20.40 1.72
N GLU A 180 -1.78 19.83 2.22
CA GLU A 180 -0.45 20.04 1.63
C GLU A 180 -0.31 19.51 0.20
N ALA A 181 -1.10 18.48 -0.16
CA ALA A 181 -1.06 17.86 -1.48
C ALA A 181 -1.88 18.60 -2.55
N THR A 182 -2.95 19.30 -2.15
CA THR A 182 -3.88 19.98 -3.07
C THR A 182 -3.63 21.49 -3.22
N CYS A 183 -2.73 22.06 -2.41
CA CYS A 183 -2.24 23.43 -2.55
C CYS A 183 -1.08 23.49 -3.56
#